data_AF-A0AAW1N3R4-F1
#
_entry.id   AF-A0AAW1N3R4-F1
#
_cell.length_a   1.000
_cell.length_b   1.000
_cell.length_c   1.000
_cell.angle_alpha   90.00
_cell.angle_beta   90.00
_cell.angle_gamma   90.00
#
_symmetry.space_group_name_H-M   'P 1'
#
loop_
_entity.id
_entity.type
_entity.pdbx_description
1 polymer ?
#
loop_
_entity_poly.entity_id
_entity_poly.type
_entity_poly.pdbx_seq_one_letter_code
_entity_poly.pdbx_strand_id
1 'polypeptide(L)'
;MITALRNKFPDARLRGCAFHFTQCILRAINSKGLKQRYETDVEFALKPRMLPAVAFMPTESVVEIFETLCENEIFPSEAQEVVDYFEYTWI
;
A
#
# COMPACT_ATOMS: atom_id res chain seq x y z
N MET A 1 -0.58 -6.65 17.85
CA MET A 1 -1.83 -7.11 17.20
C MET A 1 -1.75 -8.59 16.78
N ILE A 2 -0.78 -8.99 15.95
CA ILE A 2 -0.63 -10.38 15.45
C ILE A 2 -0.53 -11.41 16.60
N THR A 3 0.25 -11.15 17.63
CA THR A 3 0.42 -12.07 18.78
C THR A 3 -0.88 -12.32 19.54
N ALA A 4 -1.69 -11.27 19.75
CA ALA A 4 -2.97 -11.40 20.44
C ALA A 4 -3.96 -12.24 19.61
N LEU A 5 -3.97 -12.09 18.29
CA LEU A 5 -4.79 -12.90 17.38
C LEU A 5 -4.39 -14.37 17.40
N ARG A 6 -3.09 -14.70 17.39
CA ARG A 6 -2.60 -16.07 17.51
C ARG A 6 -3.05 -16.74 18.81
N ASN A 7 -3.01 -15.99 19.92
CA ASN A 7 -3.39 -16.53 21.23
C ASN A 7 -4.91 -16.77 21.35
N LYS A 8 -5.74 -15.94 20.69
CA LYS A 8 -7.21 -16.05 20.75
C LYS A 8 -7.80 -16.99 19.70
N PHE A 9 -7.13 -17.13 18.56
CA PHE A 9 -7.57 -17.96 17.44
C PHE A 9 -6.39 -18.82 16.96
N PRO A 10 -5.98 -19.83 17.75
CA PRO A 10 -4.79 -20.64 17.44
C PRO A 10 -4.92 -21.41 16.12
N ASP A 11 -6.14 -21.78 15.73
CA ASP A 11 -6.42 -22.52 14.49
C ASP A 11 -6.58 -21.60 13.26
N ALA A 12 -6.65 -20.28 13.46
CA ALA A 12 -6.78 -19.35 12.35
C ALA A 12 -5.46 -19.22 11.59
N ARG A 13 -5.51 -19.46 10.27
CA ARG A 13 -4.36 -19.19 9.39
C ARG A 13 -4.24 -17.69 9.14
N LEU A 14 -3.40 -17.02 9.92
CA LEU A 14 -3.06 -15.61 9.71
C LEU A 14 -2.25 -15.43 8.42
N ARG A 15 -2.76 -14.61 7.51
CA ARG A 15 -2.09 -14.22 6.26
C ARG A 15 -1.82 -12.72 6.29
N GLY A 16 -0.60 -12.36 6.68
CA GLY A 16 -0.18 -10.96 6.76
C GLY A 16 -0.97 -10.14 7.79
N CYS A 17 -0.85 -8.82 7.70
CA CYS A 17 -1.58 -7.86 8.53
C CYS A 17 -1.76 -6.55 7.77
N ALA A 18 -2.99 -6.26 7.31
CA ALA A 18 -3.31 -5.05 6.55
C ALA A 18 -2.89 -3.77 7.29
N PHE A 19 -3.05 -3.72 8.61
CA PHE A 19 -2.61 -2.58 9.41
C PHE A 19 -1.11 -2.29 9.27
N HIS A 20 -0.24 -3.30 9.44
CA HIS A 20 1.20 -3.10 9.31
C HIS A 20 1.61 -2.84 7.85
N PHE A 21 0.94 -3.50 6.90
CA PHE A 21 1.17 -3.29 5.47
C PHE A 21 0.90 -1.82 5.08
N THR A 22 -0.27 -1.28 5.42
CA THR A 22 -0.59 0.14 5.18
C THR A 22 0.36 1.07 5.94
N GLN A 23 0.79 0.72 7.15
CA GLN A 23 1.81 1.50 7.87
C GLN A 23 3.15 1.59 7.13
N CYS A 24 3.60 0.52 6.46
CA CYS A 24 4.83 0.56 5.66
C CYS A 24 4.73 1.59 4.53
N ILE A 25 3.59 1.62 3.84
CA ILE A 25 3.34 2.60 2.77
C ILE A 25 3.26 4.03 3.33
N LEU A 26 2.58 4.25 4.45
CA LEU A 26 2.54 5.57 5.11
C LEU A 26 3.94 6.03 5.56
N ARG A 27 4.79 5.11 6.01
CA ARG A 27 6.19 5.43 6.34
C ARG A 27 6.99 5.81 5.09
N ALA A 28 6.77 5.11 3.96
CA ALA A 28 7.39 5.48 2.69
C ALA A 28 6.97 6.90 2.28
N ILE A 29 5.67 7.21 2.26
CA ILE A 29 5.13 8.56 2.00
C ILE A 29 5.79 9.61 2.91
N ASN A 30 5.83 9.35 4.22
CA ASN A 30 6.43 10.27 5.19
C ASN A 30 7.93 10.46 4.97
N SER A 31 8.66 9.39 4.64
CA SER A 31 10.11 9.44 4.39
C SER A 31 10.49 10.27 3.17
N LYS A 32 9.55 10.45 2.23
CA LYS A 32 9.71 11.28 1.03
C LYS A 32 9.21 12.72 1.21
N GLY A 33 8.88 13.12 2.45
CA GLY A 33 8.40 14.48 2.76
C GLY A 33 6.96 14.75 2.34
N LEU A 34 6.22 13.74 1.88
CA LEU A 34 4.87 13.90 1.34
C LEU A 34 3.78 13.87 2.42
N LYS A 35 4.16 13.80 3.70
CA LYS A 35 3.21 13.69 4.82
C LYS A 35 2.17 14.81 4.81
N GLN A 36 2.63 16.07 4.75
CA GLN A 36 1.73 17.23 4.80
C GLN A 36 0.75 17.19 3.61
N ARG A 37 1.28 16.94 2.40
CA ARG A 37 0.48 16.80 1.17
C ARG A 37 -0.60 15.73 1.33
N TYR A 38 -0.22 14.56 1.82
CA TYR A 38 -1.13 13.43 2.08
C TYR A 38 -2.22 13.75 3.12
N GLU A 39 -1.92 14.55 4.15
CA GLU A 39 -2.88 14.89 5.20
C GLU A 39 -3.83 16.03 4.80
N THR A 40 -3.41 16.92 3.91
CA THR A 40 -4.19 18.13 3.56
C THR A 40 -4.89 18.06 2.20
N ASP A 41 -4.47 17.17 1.30
CA ASP A 41 -5.05 17.03 -0.04
C ASP A 41 -5.64 15.62 -0.23
N VAL A 42 -6.97 15.54 -0.24
CA VAL A 42 -7.70 14.27 -0.37
C VAL A 42 -7.53 13.62 -1.74
N GLU A 43 -7.41 14.41 -2.80
CA GLU A 43 -7.23 13.90 -4.16
C GLU A 43 -5.85 13.30 -4.33
N PHE A 44 -4.83 13.98 -3.79
CA PHE A 44 -3.49 13.41 -3.70
C PHE A 44 -3.51 12.13 -2.85
N ALA A 45 -4.11 12.16 -1.66
CA ALA A 45 -4.10 11.03 -0.73
C ALA A 45 -4.79 9.79 -1.28
N LEU A 46 -5.78 9.94 -2.16
CA LEU A 46 -6.49 8.83 -2.78
C LEU A 46 -5.55 7.99 -3.65
N LYS A 47 -4.59 8.60 -4.35
CA LYS A 47 -3.70 7.91 -5.30
C LYS A 47 -2.78 6.88 -4.62
N PRO A 48 -1.91 7.24 -3.64
CA PRO A 48 -1.05 6.26 -2.98
C PRO A 48 -1.84 5.28 -2.08
N ARG A 49 -3.11 5.57 -1.73
CA ARG A 49 -4.00 4.59 -1.08
C ARG A 49 -4.42 3.45 -2.01
N MET A 50 -4.30 3.61 -3.33
CA MET A 50 -4.58 2.53 -4.27
C MET A 50 -3.51 1.43 -4.21
N LEU A 51 -2.26 1.76 -3.84
CA LEU A 51 -1.17 0.77 -3.68
C LEU A 51 -1.54 -0.37 -2.72
N PRO A 52 -1.90 -0.12 -1.43
CA PRO A 52 -2.33 -1.21 -0.56
C PRO A 52 -3.66 -1.86 -0.98
N ALA A 53 -4.47 -1.19 -1.79
CA ALA A 53 -5.73 -1.77 -2.26
C ALA A 53 -5.50 -2.92 -3.26
N VAL A 54 -4.38 -2.92 -3.98
CA VAL A 54 -4.01 -4.01 -4.91
C VAL A 54 -3.93 -5.36 -4.19
N ALA A 55 -3.53 -5.40 -2.92
CA ALA A 55 -3.43 -6.64 -2.14
C ALA A 55 -4.78 -7.35 -1.90
N PHE A 56 -5.91 -6.70 -2.20
CA PHE A 56 -7.25 -7.28 -2.10
C PHE A 56 -7.80 -7.80 -3.44
N MET A 57 -7.02 -7.69 -4.52
CA MET A 57 -7.36 -8.24 -5.82
C MET A 57 -7.04 -9.75 -5.88
N PRO A 58 -7.61 -10.50 -6.84
CA PRO A 58 -7.14 -11.85 -7.15
C PRO A 58 -5.63 -11.86 -7.34
N THR A 59 -4.96 -12.84 -6.74
CA THR A 59 -3.48 -12.89 -6.68
C THR A 59 -2.87 -12.91 -8.08
N GLU A 60 -3.51 -13.60 -9.01
CA GLU A 60 -3.17 -13.69 -10.42
C GLU A 60 -3.25 -12.34 -11.18
N SER A 61 -4.01 -11.37 -10.67
CA SER A 61 -4.23 -10.06 -11.29
C SER A 61 -3.48 -8.93 -10.59
N VAL A 62 -2.76 -9.19 -9.50
CA VAL A 62 -2.06 -8.16 -8.71
C VAL A 62 -1.06 -7.37 -9.58
N VAL A 63 -0.23 -8.07 -10.35
CA VAL A 63 0.79 -7.46 -11.22
C VAL A 63 0.13 -6.63 -12.32
N GLU A 64 -0.82 -7.22 -13.06
CA GLU A 64 -1.55 -6.56 -14.14
C GLU A 64 -2.26 -5.27 -13.67
N ILE A 65 -2.93 -5.33 -12.51
CA ILE A 65 -3.62 -4.17 -11.95
C ILE A 65 -2.63 -3.09 -11.53
N PHE A 66 -1.51 -3.47 -10.91
CA PHE A 66 -0.46 -2.52 -10.56
C PHE A 66 0.11 -1.82 -11.80
N GLU A 67 0.49 -2.59 -12.83
CA GLU A 67 0.99 -2.06 -14.11
C GLU A 67 -0.03 -1.13 -14.76
N THR A 68 -1.32 -1.53 -14.77
CA THR A 68 -2.42 -0.69 -15.29
C THR A 68 -2.51 0.66 -14.56
N LEU A 69 -2.29 0.71 -13.24
CA LEU A 69 -2.29 1.96 -12.48
C LEU A 69 -1.10 2.87 -12.84
N CYS A 70 0.05 2.27 -13.11
CA CYS A 70 1.25 2.98 -13.56
C CYS A 70 1.08 3.53 -14.98
N GLU A 71 0.59 2.71 -15.92
CA GLU A 71 0.39 3.08 -17.33
C GLU A 71 -0.65 4.19 -17.51
N ASN A 72 -1.71 4.20 -16.69
CA ASN A 72 -2.74 5.24 -16.71
C ASN A 72 -2.34 6.52 -15.95
N GLU A 73 -1.08 6.65 -15.54
CA GLU A 73 -0.54 7.83 -14.85
C GLU A 73 -1.37 8.23 -13.62
N ILE A 74 -1.89 7.23 -12.88
CA ILE A 74 -2.76 7.47 -11.72
C ILE A 74 -2.01 8.16 -10.59
N PHE A 75 -0.71 7.88 -10.45
CA PHE A 75 0.14 8.41 -9.40
C PHE A 75 0.77 9.74 -9.83
N PRO A 76 0.73 10.78 -8.99
CA PRO A 76 1.41 12.03 -9.29
C PRO A 76 2.93 11.82 -9.27
N SER A 77 3.66 12.56 -10.12
CA SER A 77 5.12 12.43 -10.25
C SER A 77 5.88 12.60 -8.93
N GLU A 78 5.39 13.46 -8.04
CA GLU A 78 5.96 13.68 -6.71
C GLU A 78 5.87 12.44 -5.79
N ALA A 79 5.02 11.45 -6.11
CA ALA A 79 4.88 10.19 -5.38
C ALA A 79 5.65 9.02 -6.02
N GLN A 80 6.39 9.24 -7.11
CA GLN A 80 7.05 8.16 -7.86
C GLN A 80 7.95 7.28 -6.97
N GLU A 81 8.76 7.88 -6.10
CA GLU A 81 9.63 7.11 -5.19
C GLU A 81 8.86 6.23 -4.19
N VAL A 82 7.58 6.52 -3.93
CA VAL A 82 6.71 5.66 -3.11
C VAL A 82 6.18 4.49 -3.94
N VAL A 83 5.88 4.73 -5.22
CA VAL A 83 5.46 3.70 -6.18
C VAL A 83 6.61 2.73 -6.43
N ASP A 84 7.82 3.22 -6.69
CA ASP A 84 9.02 2.41 -6.89
C ASP A 84 9.34 1.54 -5.66
N TYR A 85 9.21 2.12 -4.46
CA TYR A 85 9.33 1.37 -3.21
C TYR A 85 8.29 0.25 -3.13
N PHE A 86 7.05 0.52 -3.54
CA PHE A 86 5.98 -0.46 -3.49
C PHE A 86 6.24 -1.61 -4.47
N GLU A 87 6.59 -1.30 -5.71
CA GLU A 87 6.95 -2.27 -6.75
C GLU A 87 8.08 -3.17 -6.26
N TYR A 88 9.22 -2.59 -5.88
CA TYR A 88 10.40 -3.36 -5.45
C TYR A 88 10.14 -4.27 -4.24
N THR A 89 9.21 -3.90 -3.36
CA THR A 89 8.99 -4.60 -2.09
C THR A 89 7.84 -5.61 -2.15
N TRP A 90 6.81 -5.37 -2.95
CA TRP A 90 5.53 -6.09 -2.85
C TRP A 90 5.00 -6.66 -4.17
N ILE A 91 5.54 -6.25 -5.31
CA ILE A 91 5.19 -6.76 -6.64
C ILE A 91 6.29 -7.75 -7.08
#